data_AF-A0A811K5K7-F1
#
_entry.id   AF-A0A811K5K7-F1
#
_cell.length_a   1.000
_cell.length_b   1.000
_cell.length_c   1.000
_cell.angle_alpha   90.00
_cell.angle_beta   90.00
_cell.angle_gamma   90.00
#
_symmetry.space_group_name_H-M   'P 1'
#
loop_
_entity.id
_entity.type
_entity.pdbx_description
1 polymer ?
#
loop_
_entity_poly.entity_id
_entity_poly.type
_entity_poly.pdbx_seq_one_letter_code
_entity_poly.pdbx_strand_id
1 'polypeptide(L)'
;MWFWNSTVNQDHDKRIEDAIRRLEETRIEREIALKEAINERKNAFRIAEAQERFQWVALTGIATTFMSIASSFHHKNLFYVLPAIPCTIIVGYEAHKAYGNKINIITTITDAVMKDVNKRLTSSVISVKEIDARVQDLLYSPEAID
;
A
#
# COMPACT_ATOMS: atom_id res chain seq x y z
N MET A 1 -27.77 -45.76 -26.13
CA MET A 1 -27.61 -45.60 -24.67
C MET A 1 -26.23 -45.07 -24.25
N TRP A 2 -25.13 -45.39 -24.94
CA TRP A 2 -23.78 -44.91 -24.58
C TRP A 2 -23.60 -43.38 -24.61
N PHE A 3 -24.23 -42.69 -25.58
CA PHE A 3 -24.16 -41.22 -25.72
C PHE A 3 -24.75 -40.45 -24.53
N TRP A 4 -25.79 -40.98 -23.88
CA TRP A 4 -26.39 -40.37 -22.69
C TRP A 4 -25.46 -40.41 -21.48
N ASN A 5 -24.63 -41.46 -21.37
CA ASN A 5 -23.71 -41.60 -20.24
C ASN A 5 -22.52 -40.63 -20.35
N SER A 6 -22.00 -40.40 -21.56
CA SER A 6 -20.91 -39.44 -21.78
C SER A 6 -21.34 -37.99 -21.54
N THR A 7 -22.57 -37.62 -21.90
CA THR A 7 -23.08 -36.26 -21.67
C THR A 7 -23.33 -35.99 -20.19
N VAL A 8 -23.80 -36.99 -19.43
CA VAL A 8 -23.99 -36.88 -17.98
C VAL A 8 -22.64 -36.74 -17.27
N ASN A 9 -21.65 -37.58 -17.58
CA ASN A 9 -20.31 -37.45 -16.97
C ASN A 9 -19.66 -36.10 -17.30
N GLN A 10 -19.81 -35.60 -18.52
CA GLN A 10 -19.27 -34.29 -18.91
C GLN A 10 -19.94 -33.13 -18.16
N ASP A 11 -21.24 -33.21 -17.86
CA ASP A 11 -21.94 -32.21 -17.04
C ASP A 11 -21.48 -32.27 -15.58
N HIS A 12 -21.31 -33.48 -15.03
CA HIS A 12 -20.79 -33.67 -13.68
C HIS A 12 -19.37 -33.11 -13.49
N ASP A 13 -18.46 -33.36 -14.43
CA ASP A 13 -17.09 -32.86 -14.36
C ASP A 13 -17.03 -31.32 -14.42
N LYS A 14 -17.83 -30.70 -15.30
CA LYS A 14 -17.94 -29.23 -15.39
C LYS A 14 -18.47 -28.62 -14.10
N ARG A 15 -19.47 -29.25 -13.47
CA ARG A 15 -20.02 -28.78 -12.19
C ARG A 15 -19.01 -28.87 -11.04
N ILE A 16 -18.13 -29.88 -11.07
CA ILE A 16 -17.05 -30.02 -10.08
C ILE A 16 -15.98 -28.95 -10.31
N GLU A 17 -15.57 -28.72 -11.56
CA GLU A 17 -14.61 -27.67 -11.92
C GLU A 17 -15.11 -26.28 -11.50
N ASP A 18 -16.38 -25.97 -11.81
CA ASP A 18 -17.02 -24.72 -11.38
C ASP A 18 -17.09 -24.58 -9.86
N ALA A 19 -17.34 -25.68 -9.14
CA ALA A 19 -17.37 -25.68 -7.68
C ALA A 19 -15.97 -25.43 -7.09
N ILE A 20 -14.93 -26.07 -7.63
CA ILE A 20 -13.53 -25.86 -7.22
C ILE A 20 -13.12 -24.41 -7.48
N ARG A 21 -13.41 -23.89 -8.67
CA ARG A 21 -13.10 -22.51 -9.04
C ARG A 21 -13.72 -21.50 -8.08
N ARG A 22 -15.01 -21.67 -7.74
CA ARG A 22 -15.69 -20.80 -6.75
C ARG A 22 -15.06 -20.87 -5.37
N LEU A 23 -14.61 -22.06 -4.94
CA LEU A 23 -13.92 -22.22 -3.66
C LEU A 23 -12.55 -21.53 -3.66
N GLU A 24 -11.80 -21.64 -4.76
CA GLU A 24 -10.52 -20.96 -4.93
C GLU A 24 -10.69 -19.44 -4.97
N GLU A 25 -11.65 -18.93 -5.73
CA GLU A 25 -11.99 -17.50 -5.77
C GLU A 25 -12.34 -16.98 -4.36
N THR A 26 -13.25 -17.66 -3.66
CA THR A 26 -13.63 -17.32 -2.29
C THR A 26 -12.43 -17.37 -1.32
N ARG A 27 -11.54 -18.34 -1.50
CA ARG A 27 -10.33 -18.46 -0.67
C ARG A 27 -9.39 -17.29 -0.91
N ILE A 28 -9.14 -16.93 -2.16
CA ILE A 28 -8.27 -15.81 -2.54
C ILE A 28 -8.84 -14.50 -1.98
N GLU A 29 -10.14 -14.26 -2.12
CA GLU A 29 -10.81 -13.07 -1.57
C GLU A 29 -10.62 -12.96 -0.05
N ARG A 30 -10.79 -14.07 0.67
CA ARG A 30 -10.58 -14.11 2.13
C ARG A 30 -9.13 -13.86 2.50
N GLU A 31 -8.18 -14.44 1.77
CA GLU A 31 -6.75 -14.25 2.02
C GLU A 31 -6.33 -12.79 1.77
N ILE A 32 -6.89 -12.14 0.75
CA ILE A 32 -6.67 -10.71 0.47
C ILE A 32 -7.24 -9.85 1.60
N ALA A 33 -8.50 -10.08 1.98
CA ALA A 33 -9.16 -9.34 3.06
C ALA A 33 -8.41 -9.47 4.40
N LEU A 34 -7.92 -10.68 4.71
CA LEU A 34 -7.16 -10.94 5.92
C LEU A 34 -5.79 -10.25 5.89
N LYS A 35 -5.09 -10.27 4.75
CA LYS A 35 -3.82 -9.54 4.58
C LYS A 35 -4.00 -8.04 4.77
N GLU A 36 -5.07 -7.47 4.23
CA GLU A 36 -5.39 -6.05 4.38
C GLU A 36 -5.64 -5.71 5.85
N ALA A 37 -6.52 -6.46 6.52
CA ALA A 37 -6.81 -6.25 7.94
C ALA A 37 -5.56 -6.37 8.84
N ILE A 38 -4.64 -7.29 8.54
CA ILE A 38 -3.37 -7.42 9.25
C ILE A 38 -2.46 -6.21 8.96
N ASN A 39 -2.42 -5.75 7.71
CA ASN A 39 -1.61 -4.62 7.30
C ASN A 39 -2.05 -3.32 7.98
N GLU A 40 -3.36 -3.06 8.01
CA GLU A 40 -3.95 -1.93 8.72
C GLU A 40 -3.62 -1.96 10.22
N ARG A 41 -3.75 -3.13 10.87
CA ARG A 41 -3.39 -3.30 12.28
C ARG A 41 -1.90 -3.05 12.54
N LYS A 42 -1.02 -3.56 11.68
CA LYS A 42 0.43 -3.33 11.78
C LYS A 42 0.76 -1.85 11.65
N ASN A 43 0.09 -1.14 10.74
CA ASN A 43 0.29 0.30 10.57
C ASN A 43 -0.16 1.08 11.81
N ALA A 44 -1.37 0.80 12.32
CA ALA A 44 -1.87 1.41 13.56
C ALA A 44 -0.94 1.14 14.75
N PHE A 45 -0.44 -0.09 14.89
CA PHE A 45 0.51 -0.46 15.94
C PHE A 45 1.82 0.35 15.84
N ARG A 46 2.39 0.50 14.64
CA ARG A 46 3.62 1.28 14.44
C ARG A 46 3.45 2.75 14.81
N ILE A 47 2.28 3.33 14.54
CA ILE A 47 1.96 4.71 14.92
C ILE A 47 1.86 4.83 16.44
N ALA A 48 1.13 3.92 17.09
CA ALA A 48 0.99 3.90 18.55
C ALA A 48 2.36 3.73 19.23
N GLU A 49 3.19 2.81 18.74
CA GLU A 49 4.55 2.59 19.25
C GLU A 49 5.43 3.85 19.13
N ALA A 50 5.34 4.56 17.99
CA ALA A 50 6.08 5.80 17.80
C ALA A 50 5.61 6.91 18.77
N GLN A 51 4.31 6.99 19.04
CA GLN A 51 3.76 7.96 20.00
C GLN A 51 4.20 7.67 21.43
N GLU A 52 4.19 6.41 21.86
CA GLU A 52 4.64 6.01 23.19
C GLU A 52 6.14 6.31 23.37
N ARG A 53 6.98 5.91 22.40
CA ARG A 53 8.42 6.21 22.42
C ARG A 53 8.68 7.73 22.46
N PHE A 54 7.91 8.50 21.69
CA PHE A 54 8.03 9.96 21.67
C PHE A 54 7.75 10.57 23.04
N GLN A 55 6.72 10.11 23.77
CA GLN A 55 6.43 10.64 25.11
C GLN A 55 7.62 10.51 26.07
N TRP A 56 8.29 9.35 26.05
CA TRP A 56 9.49 9.12 26.88
C TRP A 56 10.69 9.96 26.46
N VAL A 57 10.95 10.06 25.15
CA VAL A 57 12.06 10.86 24.61
C VAL A 57 11.81 12.36 24.82
N ALA A 58 10.57 12.82 24.66
CA ALA A 58 10.19 14.21 24.89
C ALA A 58 10.36 14.58 26.37
N LEU A 59 9.91 13.74 27.30
CA LEU A 59 10.05 13.99 28.74
C LEU A 59 11.52 14.10 29.17
N THR A 60 12.35 13.15 28.72
CA THR A 60 13.80 13.17 29.01
C THR A 60 14.52 14.34 28.34
N GLY A 61 14.16 14.67 27.09
CA GLY A 61 14.71 15.79 26.36
C GLY A 61 14.36 17.15 26.99
N ILE A 62 13.11 17.33 27.43
CA ILE A 62 12.66 18.55 28.14
C ILE A 62 13.36 18.65 29.49
N ALA A 63 13.41 17.58 30.28
CA ALA A 63 14.09 17.58 31.57
C ALA A 63 15.58 17.94 31.44
N THR A 64 16.28 17.33 30.48
CA THR A 64 17.70 17.59 30.21
C THR A 64 17.93 19.02 29.76
N THR A 65 17.07 19.53 28.87
CA THR A 65 17.16 20.92 28.38
C THR A 65 16.92 21.92 29.50
N PHE A 66 15.90 21.70 30.34
CA PHE A 66 15.58 22.55 31.47
C PHE A 66 16.71 22.58 32.50
N MET A 67 17.27 21.42 32.83
CA MET A 67 18.39 21.31 33.78
C MET A 67 19.67 21.98 33.23
N SER A 68 19.93 21.84 31.93
CA SER A 68 21.06 22.48 31.24
C SER A 68 20.94 24.02 31.26
N ILE A 69 19.74 24.53 31.00
CA ILE A 69 19.44 25.97 31.04
C ILE A 69 19.57 26.49 32.48
N ALA A 70 19.00 25.81 33.46
CA ALA A 70 19.09 26.17 34.87
C ALA A 70 20.56 26.20 35.36
N SER A 71 21.35 25.21 34.96
CA SER A 71 22.80 25.15 35.25
C SER A 71 23.56 26.32 34.61
N SER A 72 23.24 26.67 33.35
CA SER A 72 23.83 27.82 32.66
C SER A 72 23.53 29.15 33.36
N PHE A 73 22.32 29.34 33.91
CA PHE A 73 21.98 30.54 34.67
C PHE A 73 22.73 30.61 36.00
N HIS A 74 22.91 29.47 36.68
CA HIS A 74 23.61 29.45 37.96
C HIS A 74 25.11 29.73 37.81
N HIS A 75 25.76 29.13 36.81
CA HIS A 75 27.20 29.27 36.59
C HIS A 75 27.59 30.41 35.64
N LYS A 76 26.61 31.13 35.06
CA LYS A 76 26.80 32.20 34.04
C LYS A 76 27.68 31.77 32.86
N ASN A 77 27.68 30.47 32.52
CA ASN A 77 28.54 29.93 31.49
C ASN A 77 27.72 29.21 30.41
N LEU A 78 27.85 29.67 29.18
CA LEU A 78 27.06 29.22 28.03
C LEU A 78 27.36 27.77 27.61
N PHE A 79 28.53 27.24 28.00
CA PHE A 79 28.93 25.86 27.68
C PHE A 79 27.97 24.81 28.26
N TYR A 80 27.21 25.13 29.32
CA TYR A 80 26.23 24.20 29.90
C TYR A 80 24.96 24.04 29.05
N VAL A 81 24.74 24.88 28.04
CA VAL A 81 23.61 24.76 27.09
C VAL A 81 23.95 23.83 25.92
N LEU A 82 25.23 23.48 25.73
CA LEU A 82 25.68 22.59 24.66
C LEU A 82 24.89 21.27 24.54
N PRO A 83 24.56 20.53 25.62
CA PRO A 83 23.77 19.29 25.54
C PRO A 83 22.29 19.51 25.14
N ALA A 84 21.75 20.74 25.25
CA ALA A 84 20.38 21.02 24.82
C ALA A 84 20.22 20.92 23.29
N ILE A 85 21.28 21.22 22.53
CA ILE A 85 21.25 21.19 21.07
C ILE A 85 20.99 19.76 20.53
N PRO A 86 21.79 18.73 20.86
CA PRO A 86 21.50 17.37 20.38
C PRO A 86 20.17 16.84 20.93
N CYS A 87 19.77 17.19 22.16
CA CYS A 87 18.48 16.78 22.72
C CYS A 87 17.30 17.33 21.90
N THR A 88 17.31 18.61 21.54
CA THR A 88 16.24 19.21 20.73
C THR A 88 16.15 18.61 19.33
N ILE A 89 17.29 18.27 18.71
CA ILE A 89 17.31 17.56 17.42
C ILE A 89 16.68 16.18 17.52
N ILE A 90 17.04 15.38 18.54
CA ILE A 90 16.50 14.02 18.73
C ILE A 90 14.99 14.07 18.99
N VAL A 91 14.54 14.96 19.88
CA VAL A 91 13.11 15.14 20.17
C VAL A 91 12.35 15.59 18.92
N GLY A 92 12.91 16.53 18.15
CA GLY A 92 12.29 16.99 16.91
C GLY A 92 12.17 15.88 15.86
N TYR A 93 13.17 15.01 15.75
CA TYR A 93 13.14 13.85 14.86
C TYR A 93 12.05 12.84 15.28
N GLU A 94 11.99 12.47 16.55
CA GLU A 94 10.95 11.55 17.06
C GLU A 94 9.55 12.17 16.98
N ALA A 95 9.41 13.49 17.16
CA ALA A 95 8.15 14.20 16.95
C ALA A 95 7.69 14.10 15.49
N HIS A 96 8.61 14.35 14.54
CA HIS A 96 8.31 14.23 13.12
C HIS A 96 7.95 12.79 12.72
N LYS A 97 8.53 11.79 13.41
CA LYS A 97 8.22 10.38 13.16
C LYS A 97 6.88 9.96 13.75
N ALA A 98 6.50 10.46 14.93
CA ALA A 98 5.25 10.13 15.61
C ALA A 98 4.03 10.84 15.00
N TYR A 99 4.19 12.10 14.55
CA TYR A 99 3.09 12.94 14.04
C TYR A 99 3.21 13.32 12.56
N GLY A 100 4.25 12.84 11.87
CA GLY A 100 4.49 13.20 10.48
C GLY A 100 3.46 12.61 9.52
N ASN A 101 3.19 13.35 8.43
CA ASN A 101 2.22 12.96 7.41
C ASN A 101 2.82 12.06 6.30
N LYS A 102 3.98 11.42 6.53
CA LYS A 102 4.73 10.73 5.47
C LYS A 102 3.92 9.58 4.85
N ILE A 103 3.19 8.82 5.65
CA ILE A 103 2.39 7.69 5.17
C ILE A 103 1.28 8.18 4.24
N ASN A 104 0.53 9.22 4.62
CA ASN A 104 -0.52 9.80 3.77
C ASN A 104 0.03 10.39 2.46
N ILE A 105 1.23 10.98 2.48
CA ILE A 105 1.87 11.48 1.27
C ILE A 105 2.18 10.31 0.33
N ILE A 106 2.77 9.23 0.87
CA ILE A 106 3.10 8.03 0.10
C ILE A 106 1.83 7.40 -0.48
N THR A 107 0.76 7.26 0.30
CA THR A 107 -0.52 6.71 -0.21
C THR A 107 -1.09 7.59 -1.30
N THR A 108 -1.15 8.91 -1.09
CA THR A 108 -1.66 9.87 -2.10
C THR A 108 -0.87 9.79 -3.42
N ILE A 109 0.46 9.71 -3.36
CA ILE A 109 1.31 9.57 -4.54
C ILE A 109 1.09 8.21 -5.20
N THR A 110 0.99 7.15 -4.41
CA THR A 110 0.75 5.79 -4.92
C THR A 110 -0.59 5.72 -5.63
N ASP A 111 -1.65 6.31 -5.07
CA ASP A 111 -2.98 6.37 -5.68
C ASP A 111 -2.97 7.16 -6.99
N ALA A 112 -2.23 8.27 -7.03
CA ALA A 112 -2.07 9.06 -8.24
C ALA A 112 -1.35 8.26 -9.35
N VAL A 113 -0.27 7.56 -9.02
CA VAL A 113 0.47 6.70 -9.95
C VAL A 113 -0.40 5.54 -10.42
N MET A 114 -1.13 4.87 -9.53
CA MET A 114 -2.01 3.77 -9.87
C MET A 114 -3.13 4.21 -10.82
N LYS A 115 -3.69 5.40 -10.59
CA LYS A 115 -4.69 6.01 -11.49
C LYS A 115 -4.10 6.33 -12.86
N ASP A 116 -2.87 6.86 -12.94
CA ASP A 116 -2.19 7.13 -14.22
C ASP A 116 -1.91 5.83 -14.98
N VAL A 117 -1.38 4.82 -14.29
CA VAL A 117 -1.13 3.49 -14.87
C VAL A 117 -2.43 2.86 -15.38
N ASN A 118 -3.50 2.88 -14.59
CA ASN A 118 -4.79 2.34 -15.02
C ASN A 118 -5.35 3.09 -16.25
N LYS A 119 -5.20 4.42 -16.30
CA LYS A 119 -5.58 5.23 -17.47
C LYS A 119 -4.76 4.85 -18.71
N ARG A 120 -3.46 4.61 -18.57
CA ARG A 120 -2.59 4.15 -19.67
C ARG A 120 -2.95 2.74 -20.12
N LEU A 121 -3.21 1.82 -19.18
CA LEU A 121 -3.61 0.45 -19.49
C LEU A 121 -4.94 0.43 -20.24
N THR A 122 -5.96 1.11 -19.75
CA THR A 122 -7.26 1.25 -20.44
C THR A 122 -7.16 1.96 -21.79
N SER A 123 -6.18 2.84 -21.98
CA SER A 123 -5.89 3.48 -23.28
C SER A 123 -5.02 2.62 -24.22
N SER A 124 -4.30 1.62 -23.71
CA SER A 124 -3.38 0.77 -24.50
C SER A 124 -3.88 -0.64 -24.73
N VAL A 125 -4.91 -1.08 -23.99
CA VAL A 125 -5.68 -2.26 -24.35
C VAL A 125 -6.39 -1.90 -25.64
N ILE A 126 -5.75 -2.27 -26.76
CA ILE A 126 -6.41 -2.41 -28.05
C ILE A 126 -7.68 -3.20 -27.74
N SER A 127 -8.81 -2.51 -27.76
CA SER A 127 -10.09 -3.13 -27.45
C SER A 127 -10.25 -4.33 -28.36
N VAL A 128 -10.82 -5.44 -27.89
CA VAL A 128 -11.14 -6.59 -28.77
C VAL A 128 -11.91 -6.10 -30.00
N LYS A 129 -12.72 -5.04 -29.84
CA LYS A 129 -13.42 -4.35 -30.94
C LYS A 129 -12.48 -3.68 -31.96
N GLU A 130 -11.34 -3.15 -31.52
CA GLU A 130 -10.32 -2.57 -32.41
C GLU A 130 -9.49 -3.65 -33.10
N ILE A 131 -9.27 -4.80 -32.45
CA ILE A 131 -8.68 -5.99 -33.11
C ILE A 131 -9.63 -6.53 -34.16
N ASP A 132 -10.91 -6.73 -33.82
CA ASP A 132 -11.94 -7.22 -34.73
C ASP A 132 -12.14 -6.27 -35.92
N ALA A 133 -12.13 -4.95 -35.70
CA ALA A 133 -12.19 -3.96 -36.76
C ALA A 133 -10.98 -4.03 -37.70
N ARG A 134 -9.75 -4.16 -37.16
CA ARG A 134 -8.54 -4.32 -37.98
C ARG A 134 -8.53 -5.63 -38.76
N VAL A 135 -9.02 -6.73 -38.17
CA VAL A 135 -9.15 -8.02 -38.85
C VAL A 135 -10.18 -7.93 -39.97
N GLN A 136 -11.31 -7.24 -39.75
CA GLN A 136 -12.33 -7.05 -40.78
C GLN A 136 -11.84 -6.17 -41.93
N ASP A 137 -11.11 -5.09 -41.66
CA ASP A 137 -10.48 -4.26 -42.70
C ASP A 137 -9.45 -5.04 -43.53
N LEU A 138 -8.69 -5.95 -42.91
CA LEU A 138 -7.73 -6.81 -43.62
C LEU A 138 -8.43 -7.85 -44.51
N LEU A 139 -9.58 -8.38 -44.08
CA LEU A 139 -10.36 -9.35 -44.86
C LEU A 139 -11.12 -8.72 -46.03
N TYR A 140 -11.43 -7.42 -45.95
CA TYR A 140 -12.11 -6.66 -47.01
C TYR A 140 -11.16 -5.79 -47.85
N SER A 141 -9.85 -5.80 -47.56
CA SER A 141 -8.86 -5.10 -48.37
C SER A 141 -8.71 -5.79 -49.73
N PRO A 142 -8.94 -5.09 -50.86
CA PRO A 142 -8.92 -5.68 -52.20
C PRO A 142 -7.52 -6.12 -52.67
N GLU A 143 -6.46 -5.85 -51.90
CA GLU A 143 -5.07 -6.23 -52.23
C GLU A 143 -4.72 -7.69 -51.88
N ALA A 144 -5.59 -8.43 -51.17
CA ALA A 144 -5.32 -9.81 -50.76
C ALA A 144 -5.91 -10.90 -51.68
N ILE A 145 -6.56 -10.51 -52.80
CA ILE A 145 -7.25 -11.43 -53.71
C ILE A 145 -6.56 -11.53 -55.10
N ASP A 146 -5.41 -10.88 -55.31
CA ASP A 146 -4.54 -11.12 -56.49
C ASP A 146 -3.35 -12.04 -56.16
#